data_AF-A0A1X6WM67-F1
#
_entry.id   AF-A0A1X6WM67-F1
#
_cell.length_a   1.000
_cell.length_b   1.000
_cell.length_c   1.000
_cell.angle_alpha   90.00
_cell.angle_beta   90.00
_cell.angle_gamma   90.00
#
_symmetry.space_group_name_H-M   'P 1'
#
loop_
_entity.id
_entity.type
_entity.pdbx_description
1 polymer ?
#
loop_
_entity_poly.entity_id
_entity_poly.type
_entity_poly.pdbx_seq_one_letter_code
_entity_poly.pdbx_strand_id
1 'polypeptide(L)'
;MFKELQHKLTSTEPQHYLALLNAQNISDYQGYLLFNLANLDNIFYQNLDFLKDDDIWGKEELQNYTVFAQTIDNDYILATTTSVLVIPYSLNKKDSETFDLSINEFLIALENHTLKTTILSL
;
A
#
# COMPACT_ATOMS: atom_id res chain seq x y z
N MET A 1 -0.76 16.20 6.19
CA MET A 1 -1.24 16.00 4.80
C MET A 1 -2.38 15.01 4.76
N PHE A 2 -2.17 13.74 5.13
CA PHE A 2 -3.22 12.71 5.03
C PHE A 2 -4.40 13.01 5.95
N LYS A 3 -4.15 13.61 7.13
CA LYS A 3 -5.21 14.10 8.03
C LYS A 3 -6.12 15.13 7.37
N GLU A 4 -5.58 16.00 6.52
CA GLU A 4 -6.37 17.00 5.78
C GLU A 4 -7.17 16.35 4.64
N LEU A 5 -6.59 15.34 3.97
CA LEU A 5 -7.26 14.59 2.92
C LEU A 5 -8.43 13.76 3.45
N GLN A 6 -8.37 13.29 4.71
CA GLN A 6 -9.44 12.53 5.36
C GLN A 6 -10.80 13.23 5.27
N HIS A 7 -10.83 14.55 5.43
CA HIS A 7 -12.08 15.33 5.38
C HIS A 7 -12.73 15.38 3.98
N LYS A 8 -12.00 15.00 2.93
CA LYS A 8 -12.48 14.94 1.54
C LYS A 8 -12.90 13.53 1.12
N LEU A 9 -12.60 12.51 1.93
CA LEU A 9 -12.97 11.13 1.63
C LEU A 9 -14.47 10.93 1.87
N THR A 10 -15.15 10.37 0.88
CA THR A 10 -16.55 9.94 0.98
C THR A 10 -16.70 8.42 1.14
N SER A 11 -15.58 7.70 1.16
CA SER A 11 -15.51 6.24 1.18
C SER A 11 -14.16 5.78 1.74
N THR A 12 -14.15 4.58 2.32
CA THR A 12 -12.95 3.90 2.82
C THR A 12 -12.30 2.98 1.78
N GLU A 13 -12.89 2.85 0.58
CA GLU A 13 -12.32 2.05 -0.50
C GLU A 13 -10.97 2.61 -0.96
N PRO A 14 -9.90 1.80 -1.02
CA PRO A 14 -8.57 2.27 -1.40
C PRO A 14 -8.51 2.95 -2.78
N GLN A 15 -9.28 2.44 -3.76
CA GLN A 15 -9.36 3.02 -5.10
C GLN A 15 -9.90 4.46 -5.08
N HIS A 16 -10.85 4.77 -4.19
CA HIS A 16 -11.37 6.13 -4.05
C HIS A 16 -10.30 7.06 -3.48
N TYR A 17 -9.46 6.57 -2.57
CA TYR A 17 -8.33 7.34 -2.05
C TYR A 17 -7.29 7.59 -3.16
N LEU A 18 -6.93 6.58 -3.96
CA LEU A 18 -6.03 6.77 -5.11
C LEU A 18 -6.55 7.81 -6.09
N ALA A 19 -7.85 7.77 -6.41
CA ALA A 19 -8.49 8.77 -7.26
C ALA A 19 -8.41 10.18 -6.66
N LEU A 20 -8.59 10.32 -5.34
CA LEU A 20 -8.42 11.60 -4.64
C LEU A 20 -6.97 12.10 -4.73
N LEU A 21 -5.98 11.24 -4.46
CA LEU A 21 -4.55 11.60 -4.57
C LEU A 21 -4.22 12.09 -5.99
N ASN A 22 -4.67 11.35 -7.00
CA ASN A 22 -4.49 11.72 -8.40
C ASN A 22 -5.14 13.07 -8.73
N ALA A 23 -6.39 13.29 -8.28
CA ALA A 23 -7.12 14.55 -8.50
C ALA A 23 -6.47 15.75 -7.79
N GLN A 24 -5.70 15.52 -6.72
CA GLN A 24 -4.93 16.55 -6.02
C GLN A 24 -3.49 16.67 -6.56
N ASN A 25 -3.12 15.93 -7.62
CA ASN A 25 -1.76 15.83 -8.16
C ASN A 25 -0.72 15.41 -7.11
N ILE A 26 -1.10 14.51 -6.19
CA ILE A 26 -0.19 13.92 -5.20
C ILE A 26 0.31 12.59 -5.75
N SER A 27 1.57 12.57 -6.19
CA SER A 27 2.24 11.38 -6.73
C SER A 27 3.05 10.62 -5.69
N ASP A 28 3.44 11.29 -4.60
CA ASP A 28 4.26 10.69 -3.57
C ASP A 28 4.04 11.35 -2.19
N TYR A 29 4.56 10.70 -1.16
CA TYR A 29 4.74 11.26 0.16
C TYR A 29 6.22 11.25 0.53
N GLN A 30 6.77 12.45 0.75
CA GLN A 30 8.16 12.70 1.13
C GLN A 30 9.20 12.07 0.18
N GLY A 31 8.85 11.85 -1.09
CA GLY A 31 9.71 11.16 -2.06
C GLY A 31 9.97 9.68 -1.75
N TYR A 32 9.28 9.11 -0.75
CA TYR A 32 9.48 7.74 -0.30
C TYR A 32 8.35 6.82 -0.74
N LEU A 33 7.11 7.22 -0.47
CA LEU A 33 5.93 6.42 -0.78
C LEU A 33 5.26 6.91 -2.06
N LEU A 34 5.26 6.09 -3.10
CA LEU A 34 4.84 6.45 -4.46
C LEU A 34 3.42 5.94 -4.75
N PHE A 35 2.57 6.81 -5.27
CA PHE A 35 1.16 6.54 -5.58
C PHE A 35 0.89 6.63 -7.08
N ASN A 36 -0.22 6.00 -7.52
CA ASN A 36 -0.71 6.09 -8.90
C ASN A 36 0.36 5.77 -9.97
N LEU A 37 1.29 4.87 -9.64
CA LEU A 37 2.32 4.41 -10.56
C LEU A 37 1.68 3.64 -11.72
N ALA A 38 2.04 4.00 -12.95
CA ALA A 38 1.52 3.34 -14.13
C ALA A 38 1.92 1.86 -14.13
N ASN A 39 0.93 0.98 -14.34
CA ASN A 39 1.10 -0.48 -14.40
C ASN A 39 1.61 -1.13 -13.10
N LEU A 40 1.50 -0.48 -11.94
CA LEU A 40 1.98 -1.02 -10.67
C LEU A 40 1.43 -2.42 -10.39
N ASP A 41 0.11 -2.60 -10.53
CA ASP A 41 -0.56 -3.90 -10.35
C ASP A 41 0.02 -4.97 -11.26
N ASN A 42 0.25 -4.66 -12.54
CA ASN A 42 0.77 -5.62 -13.50
C ASN A 42 2.20 -6.04 -13.13
N ILE A 43 3.06 -5.08 -12.78
CA ILE A 43 4.44 -5.35 -12.35
C ILE A 43 4.43 -6.21 -11.07
N PHE A 44 3.60 -5.84 -10.09
CA PHE A 44 3.47 -6.57 -8.84
C PHE A 44 3.07 -8.04 -9.07
N TYR A 45 1.99 -8.28 -9.83
CA TYR A 45 1.52 -9.65 -10.08
C TYR A 45 2.48 -10.45 -10.97
N GLN A 46 3.19 -9.81 -11.91
CA GLN A 46 4.25 -10.48 -12.68
C GLN A 46 5.40 -10.94 -11.78
N ASN A 47 5.79 -10.12 -10.80
CA ASN A 47 6.85 -10.47 -9.87
C ASN A 47 6.43 -11.63 -8.94
N LEU A 48 5.18 -11.64 -8.46
CA LEU A 48 4.64 -12.77 -7.70
C LEU A 48 4.64 -14.06 -8.51
N ASP A 49 4.19 -14.02 -9.77
CA ASP A 49 4.17 -15.20 -10.64
C ASP A 49 5.58 -15.69 -10.96
N PHE A 50 6.55 -14.79 -11.11
CA PHE A 50 7.95 -15.13 -11.39
C PHE A 50 8.65 -15.79 -10.19
N LEU A 51 8.38 -15.30 -8.98
CA LEU A 51 9.00 -15.81 -7.74
C LEU A 51 8.19 -16.93 -7.07
N LYS A 52 7.11 -17.39 -7.71
CA LYS A 52 6.13 -18.32 -7.14
C LYS A 52 6.77 -19.51 -6.41
N ASP A 53 6.49 -19.56 -5.11
CA ASP A 53 6.82 -20.64 -4.17
C ASP A 53 5.78 -20.59 -3.03
N ASP A 54 5.74 -21.61 -2.15
CA ASP A 54 4.78 -21.73 -1.05
C ASP A 54 4.89 -20.55 -0.05
N ASP A 55 6.08 -19.98 0.09
CA ASP A 55 6.37 -18.86 0.97
C ASP A 55 6.09 -17.48 0.34
N ILE A 56 5.76 -17.41 -0.95
CA ILE A 56 5.45 -16.16 -1.69
C ILE A 56 3.93 -15.99 -1.82
N TRP A 57 3.44 -14.75 -1.68
CA TRP A 57 2.01 -14.45 -1.83
C TRP A 57 1.43 -14.92 -3.17
N GLY A 58 0.30 -15.63 -3.12
CA GLY A 58 -0.47 -15.99 -4.29
C GLY A 58 -1.44 -14.89 -4.71
N LYS A 59 -1.66 -14.74 -6.02
CA LYS A 59 -2.65 -13.80 -6.57
C LYS A 59 -4.06 -14.01 -6.01
N GLU A 60 -4.47 -15.25 -5.78
CA GLU A 60 -5.79 -15.58 -5.21
C GLU A 60 -5.94 -15.10 -3.75
N GLU A 61 -4.85 -15.14 -2.98
CA GLU A 61 -4.84 -14.66 -1.58
C GLU A 61 -4.98 -13.13 -1.53
N LEU A 62 -4.52 -12.44 -2.56
CA LEU A 62 -4.50 -10.98 -2.65
C LEU A 62 -5.65 -10.37 -3.48
N GLN A 63 -6.58 -11.18 -3.99
CA GLN A 63 -7.63 -10.73 -4.92
C GLN A 63 -8.54 -9.62 -4.38
N ASN A 64 -8.66 -9.50 -3.06
CA ASN A 64 -9.49 -8.49 -2.39
C ASN A 64 -8.70 -7.21 -2.04
N TYR A 65 -7.41 -7.19 -2.32
CA TYR A 65 -6.55 -6.05 -2.05
C TYR A 65 -6.36 -5.21 -3.30
N THR A 66 -6.27 -3.91 -3.06
CA THR A 66 -5.81 -2.91 -4.02
C THR A 66 -4.32 -2.72 -3.81
N VAL A 67 -3.51 -2.82 -4.87
CA VAL A 67 -2.11 -2.39 -4.79
C VAL A 67 -2.11 -0.86 -4.74
N PHE A 68 -1.90 -0.33 -3.55
CA PHE A 68 -2.11 1.07 -3.24
C PHE A 68 -0.88 1.92 -3.55
N ALA A 69 0.29 1.45 -3.16
CA ALA A 69 1.52 2.22 -3.29
C ALA A 69 2.75 1.32 -3.34
N GLN A 70 3.87 1.93 -3.73
CA GLN A 70 5.19 1.30 -3.68
C GLN A 70 6.16 2.24 -2.97
N THR A 71 7.06 1.70 -2.15
CA THR A 71 8.19 2.46 -1.61
C THR A 71 9.30 2.56 -2.67
N ILE A 72 10.23 3.50 -2.50
CA ILE A 72 11.45 3.58 -3.33
C ILE A 72 12.35 2.34 -3.21
N ASP A 73 12.21 1.58 -2.13
CA ASP A 73 12.92 0.32 -1.87
C ASP A 73 12.22 -0.89 -2.52
N ASN A 74 11.10 -0.66 -3.23
CA ASN A 74 10.26 -1.64 -3.92
C ASN A 74 9.39 -2.52 -3.01
N ASP A 75 9.12 -2.07 -1.79
CA ASP A 75 8.06 -2.67 -0.97
C ASP A 75 6.70 -2.20 -1.47
N TYR A 76 5.69 -3.06 -1.35
CA TYR A 76 4.34 -2.80 -1.80
C TYR A 76 3.43 -2.58 -0.61
N ILE A 77 2.53 -1.60 -0.73
CA ILE A 77 1.42 -1.40 0.19
C ILE A 77 0.15 -1.78 -0.52
N LEU A 78 -0.52 -2.79 0.01
CA LEU A 78 -1.81 -3.29 -0.43
C LEU A 78 -2.85 -2.90 0.62
N ALA A 79 -4.07 -2.63 0.20
CA ALA A 79 -5.14 -2.26 1.12
C ALA A 79 -6.49 -2.87 0.74
N THR A 80 -7.28 -3.16 1.77
CA THR A 80 -8.74 -3.32 1.70
C THR A 80 -9.41 -2.13 2.38
N THR A 81 -10.72 -2.16 2.58
CA THR A 81 -11.44 -1.14 3.35
C THR A 81 -11.05 -1.09 4.83
N THR A 82 -10.54 -2.19 5.39
CA THR A 82 -10.30 -2.34 6.84
C THR A 82 -8.91 -2.87 7.19
N SER A 83 -8.07 -3.19 6.20
CA SER A 83 -6.74 -3.73 6.45
C SER A 83 -5.72 -3.19 5.46
N VAL A 84 -4.50 -3.00 5.93
CA VAL A 84 -3.32 -2.71 5.10
C VAL A 84 -2.33 -3.86 5.25
N LEU A 85 -1.78 -4.30 4.13
CA LEU A 85 -0.73 -5.29 4.02
C LEU A 85 0.51 -4.62 3.41
N VAL A 86 1.62 -4.62 4.14
CA VAL A 86 2.93 -4.20 3.65
C VAL A 86 3.71 -5.44 3.27
N ILE A 87 4.03 -5.57 1.98
CA ILE A 87 4.78 -6.69 1.42
C ILE A 87 6.19 -6.18 1.08
N PRO A 88 7.26 -6.72 1.67
CA PRO A 88 8.60 -6.29 1.34
C PRO A 88 8.97 -6.69 -0.09
N TYR A 89 10.02 -6.09 -0.66
CA TYR A 89 10.48 -6.42 -2.03
C TYR A 89 10.75 -7.92 -2.28
N SER A 90 11.01 -8.71 -1.22
CA SER A 90 11.19 -10.17 -1.29
C SER A 90 9.90 -10.93 -1.63
N LEU A 91 8.75 -10.28 -1.48
CA LEU A 91 7.39 -10.82 -1.65
C LEU A 91 7.05 -11.99 -0.72
N ASN A 92 7.87 -12.22 0.32
CA ASN A 92 7.69 -13.31 1.26
C ASN A 92 6.56 -13.02 2.26
N LYS A 93 5.69 -14.01 2.47
CA LYS A 93 4.57 -13.93 3.42
C LYS A 93 5.04 -13.70 4.85
N LYS A 94 6.12 -14.37 5.28
CA LYS A 94 6.63 -14.32 6.65
C LYS A 94 7.24 -12.98 7.01
N ASP A 95 7.72 -12.26 6.01
CA ASP A 95 8.35 -10.96 6.16
C ASP A 95 7.33 -9.81 5.95
N SER A 96 6.08 -10.12 5.62
CA SER A 96 5.02 -9.12 5.41
C SER A 96 4.39 -8.68 6.74
N GLU A 97 3.89 -7.45 6.77
CA GLU A 97 3.21 -6.87 7.93
C GLU A 97 1.74 -6.56 7.62
N THR A 98 0.84 -7.02 8.49
CA THR A 98 -0.59 -6.73 8.38
C THR A 98 -1.03 -5.78 9.48
N PHE A 99 -1.85 -4.80 9.11
CA PHE A 99 -2.42 -3.80 10.01
C PHE A 99 -3.93 -3.82 9.91
N ASP A 100 -4.62 -3.88 11.05
CA ASP A 100 -6.08 -3.75 11.15
C ASP A 100 -6.50 -2.27 11.11
N LEU A 101 -6.13 -1.59 10.03
CA LEU A 101 -6.37 -0.17 9.77
C LEU A 101 -6.89 0.00 8.34
N SER A 102 -7.80 0.94 8.12
CA SER A 102 -8.04 1.44 6.77
C SER A 102 -6.81 2.15 6.23
N ILE A 103 -6.69 2.28 4.89
CA ILE A 103 -5.53 2.97 4.29
C ILE A 103 -5.37 4.41 4.79
N ASN A 104 -6.48 5.11 5.07
CA ASN A 104 -6.43 6.45 5.63
C ASN A 104 -5.83 6.48 7.04
N GLU A 105 -6.28 5.59 7.92
CA GLU A 105 -5.76 5.51 9.29
C GLU A 105 -4.29 5.10 9.30
N PHE A 106 -3.92 4.16 8.42
CA PHE A 106 -2.53 3.75 8.22
C PHE A 106 -1.64 4.93 7.81
N LEU A 107 -2.03 5.69 6.79
CA LEU A 107 -1.26 6.85 6.31
C LEU A 107 -1.20 7.99 7.33
N ILE A 108 -2.24 8.20 8.14
CA ILE A 108 -2.22 9.15 9.24
C ILE A 108 -1.29 8.67 10.36
N ALA A 109 -1.29 7.38 10.69
CA ALA A 109 -0.38 6.81 11.68
C ALA A 109 1.08 6.89 11.20
N LEU A 110 1.30 6.69 9.90
CA LEU A 110 2.58 6.87 9.23
C LEU A 110 3.07 8.32 9.36
N GLU A 111 2.22 9.29 8.98
CA GLU A 111 2.49 10.73 9.06
C GLU A 111 2.75 11.24 10.49
N ASN A 112 2.13 10.62 11.49
CA ASN A 112 2.32 10.98 12.90
C ASN A 112 3.47 10.22 13.57
N HIS A 113 4.21 9.37 12.83
CA HIS A 113 5.25 8.48 13.38
C HIS A 113 4.75 7.56 14.51
N THR A 114 3.48 7.16 14.45
CA THR A 114 2.86 6.25 15.43
C THR A 114 2.68 4.83 14.90
N LEU A 115 2.88 4.62 13.60
CA LEU A 115 2.86 3.30 12.98
C LEU A 115 4.06 2.49 13.47
N LYS A 116 3.81 1.29 13.99
CA LYS A 116 4.86 0.35 14.41
C LYS A 116 5.10 -0.64 13.27
N THR A 117 6.08 -0.33 12.45
CA THR A 117 6.49 -1.11 11.28
C THR A 117 8.00 -1.34 11.34
N THR A 118 8.44 -2.47 10.82
CA THR A 118 9.86 -2.83 10.67
C THR A 118 10.32 -2.81 9.22
N ILE A 119 9.37 -2.74 8.27
CA ILE A 119 9.63 -2.63 6.83
C ILE A 119 9.76 -1.17 6.42
N LEU A 120 8.80 -0.32 6.81
CA LEU A 120 8.78 1.06 6.31
C LEU A 120 9.76 1.93 7.09
N SER A 121 10.69 2.53 6.37
CA SER A 121 11.73 3.40 6.91
C SER A 121 11.31 4.87 6.77
N LEU A 122 10.69 5.44 7.80
CA LEU A 122 10.31 6.87 7.85
C LEU A 122 10.81 7.57 9.10
#